data_AF-A0A2N6E8F0-F1
#
_entry.id   AF-A0A2N6E8F0-F1
#
_cell.length_a   1.000
_cell.length_b   1.000
_cell.length_c   1.000
_cell.angle_alpha   90.00
_cell.angle_beta   90.00
_cell.angle_gamma   90.00
#
_symmetry.space_group_name_H-M   'P 1'
#
loop_
_entity.id
_entity.type
_entity.pdbx_description
1 polymer ?
#
loop_
_entity_poly.entity_id
_entity_poly.type
_entity_poly.pdbx_seq_one_letter_code
_entity_poly.pdbx_strand_id
1 'polypeptide(L)'
;MNGYTDTIRRWATDSRYAGIVENADGTGEVGLGEREAGRKLAVRFTLKIDRERVTDVRFQVFGCGFTIAACAVAADLSLGHPLTEVAVIDARRLDLALDGLPDERDYCTELAAEALQAAVKSARNGRDPVKAGLALSKEHGPLVSAADPLYRALVGSPPPEDVTPEDRHLFACLLTAAAREPAPTAAALGLPETDLQAILQTFFPDCERGTVEKFESVEISASPEPNDEVTGILFSYLPERGESRARQMATWFVYIISARVAHTGHLWVAMGLHERPQLSAAIRRHLPAMADANHMNMRWKKFLYKQVCDRNGGTMCKAPNCGVCSDYAICFADD
;
A
#
# COMPACT_ATOMS: atom_id res chain seq x y z
N MET A 1 4.58 -1.18 20.30
CA MET A 1 4.22 -2.15 19.25
C MET A 1 2.69 -2.12 19.08
N ASN A 2 2.15 -1.08 18.44
CA ASN A 2 0.72 -1.04 18.09
C ASN A 2 0.55 -1.76 16.74
N GLY A 3 -0.46 -2.61 16.63
CA GLY A 3 -0.74 -3.45 15.46
C GLY A 3 -0.47 -4.95 15.66
N TYR A 4 0.40 -5.34 16.60
CA TYR A 4 0.46 -6.71 17.10
C TYR A 4 -0.47 -6.84 18.29
N THR A 5 -1.68 -7.35 18.05
CA THR A 5 -2.55 -7.85 19.12
C THR A 5 -1.83 -8.93 19.90
N ASP A 6 -2.25 -9.19 21.14
CA ASP A 6 -1.67 -10.28 21.93
C ASP A 6 -1.80 -11.64 21.21
N THR A 7 -2.88 -11.81 20.45
CA THR A 7 -3.10 -12.96 19.56
C THR A 7 -2.02 -13.07 18.49
N ILE A 8 -1.74 -11.99 17.75
CA ILE A 8 -0.69 -12.00 16.72
C ILE A 8 0.69 -12.25 17.35
N ARG A 9 1.01 -11.65 18.50
CA ARG A 9 2.31 -11.88 19.17
C ARG A 9 2.49 -13.33 19.57
N ARG A 10 1.45 -13.90 20.21
CA ARG A 10 1.44 -15.30 20.62
C ARG A 10 1.77 -16.18 19.43
N TRP A 11 1.05 -16.03 18.33
CA TRP A 11 1.24 -16.84 17.12
C TRP A 11 2.58 -16.59 16.43
N ALA A 12 3.05 -15.34 16.36
CA ALA A 12 4.33 -15.00 15.73
C ALA A 12 5.54 -15.59 16.47
N THR A 13 5.44 -15.75 17.79
CA THR A 13 6.50 -16.36 18.62
C THR A 13 6.34 -17.86 18.80
N ASP A 14 5.25 -18.43 18.31
CA ASP A 14 4.95 -19.85 18.44
C ASP A 14 5.69 -20.66 17.38
N SER A 15 6.76 -21.33 17.81
CA SER A 15 7.60 -22.15 16.95
C SER A 15 7.11 -23.59 16.79
N ARG A 16 5.95 -23.97 17.37
CA ARG A 16 5.45 -25.36 17.35
C ARG A 16 5.29 -25.93 15.96
N TYR A 17 5.04 -25.10 14.95
CA TYR A 17 4.84 -25.51 13.55
C TYR A 17 5.98 -25.09 12.62
N ALA A 18 7.05 -24.49 13.14
CA ALA A 18 8.19 -24.10 12.32
C ALA A 18 8.99 -25.34 11.90
N GLY A 19 9.41 -25.39 10.62
CA GLY A 19 10.29 -26.45 10.09
C GLY A 19 9.74 -27.12 8.83
N ILE A 20 10.12 -28.39 8.65
CA ILE A 20 9.74 -29.22 7.50
C ILE A 20 9.28 -30.58 8.03
N VAL A 21 8.22 -31.13 7.44
CA VAL A 21 7.88 -32.55 7.59
C VAL A 21 8.72 -33.36 6.61
N GLU A 22 9.56 -34.27 7.11
CA GLU A 22 10.29 -35.21 6.24
C GLU A 22 9.31 -36.14 5.51
N ASN A 23 9.55 -36.40 4.23
CA ASN A 23 8.66 -37.23 3.39
C ASN A 23 7.18 -36.79 3.47
N ALA A 24 6.97 -35.46 3.39
CA ALA A 24 5.66 -34.85 3.34
C ALA A 24 4.80 -35.45 2.21
N ASP A 25 3.52 -35.64 2.50
CA ASP A 25 2.54 -36.10 1.51
C ASP A 25 2.04 -34.92 0.66
N GLY A 26 2.17 -33.67 1.12
CA GLY A 26 1.90 -32.47 0.32
C GLY A 26 2.88 -31.34 0.61
N THR A 27 3.33 -30.65 -0.44
CA THR A 27 4.21 -29.47 -0.35
C THR A 27 3.65 -28.32 -1.19
N GLY A 28 3.46 -27.16 -0.56
CA GLY A 28 2.97 -25.94 -1.20
C GLY A 28 3.95 -24.80 -1.00
N GLU A 29 4.23 -24.05 -2.06
CA GLU A 29 5.22 -22.98 -2.05
C GLU A 29 4.68 -21.72 -2.71
N VAL A 30 5.01 -20.57 -2.13
CA VAL A 30 4.77 -19.25 -2.71
C VAL A 30 6.01 -18.39 -2.54
N GLY A 31 6.41 -17.64 -3.58
CA GLY A 31 7.58 -16.77 -3.55
C GLY A 31 8.94 -17.49 -3.68
N LEU A 32 8.93 -18.80 -3.95
CA LEU A 32 10.13 -19.63 -4.15
C LEU A 32 10.38 -20.00 -5.63
N GLY A 33 9.65 -19.40 -6.57
CA GLY A 33 9.86 -19.57 -8.00
C GLY A 33 11.12 -18.86 -8.50
N GLU A 34 11.73 -19.32 -9.60
CA GLU A 34 12.92 -18.68 -10.21
C GLU A 34 12.68 -17.20 -10.57
N ARG A 35 11.45 -16.85 -10.97
CA ARG A 35 11.04 -15.47 -11.28
C ARG A 35 10.76 -14.62 -10.03
N GLU A 36 10.72 -15.24 -8.85
CA GLU A 36 10.43 -14.61 -7.56
C GLU A 36 11.62 -14.69 -6.59
N ALA A 37 12.71 -15.37 -7.00
CA ALA A 37 13.94 -15.49 -6.25
C ALA A 37 14.53 -14.09 -5.98
N GLY A 38 14.73 -13.76 -4.70
CA GLY A 38 15.18 -12.44 -4.24
C GLY A 38 14.06 -11.52 -3.76
N ARG A 39 12.78 -11.90 -3.89
CA ARG A 39 11.68 -11.21 -3.19
C ARG A 39 11.78 -11.47 -1.69
N LYS A 40 11.46 -10.47 -0.87
CA LYS A 40 11.58 -10.54 0.60
C LYS A 40 10.48 -11.35 1.30
N LEU A 41 9.62 -12.02 0.55
CA LEU A 41 8.45 -12.74 1.06
C LEU A 41 8.35 -14.12 0.40
N ALA A 42 8.46 -15.18 1.20
CA ALA A 42 8.27 -16.54 0.75
C ALA A 42 7.69 -17.42 1.86
N VAL A 43 6.80 -18.35 1.51
CA VAL A 43 6.20 -19.32 2.43
C VAL A 43 6.22 -20.70 1.79
N ARG A 44 6.56 -21.71 2.59
CA ARG A 44 6.42 -23.13 2.26
C ARG A 44 5.62 -23.81 3.36
N PHE A 45 4.61 -24.59 2.98
CA PHE A 45 3.93 -25.56 3.85
C PHE A 45 4.29 -26.99 3.43
N THR A 46 4.44 -27.86 4.44
CA THR A 46 4.60 -29.30 4.27
C THR A 46 3.62 -30.04 5.17
N LEU A 47 2.91 -31.02 4.62
CA LEU A 47 1.81 -31.73 5.27
C LEU A 47 2.09 -33.24 5.32
N LYS A 48 1.83 -33.89 6.46
CA LYS A 48 1.69 -35.35 6.57
C LYS A 48 0.22 -35.71 6.64
N ILE A 49 -0.19 -36.75 5.93
CA ILE A 49 -1.60 -37.15 5.82
C ILE A 49 -1.78 -38.62 6.18
N ASP A 50 -2.75 -38.89 7.04
CA ASP A 50 -3.28 -40.24 7.29
C ASP A 50 -4.81 -40.23 7.16
N ARG A 51 -5.36 -41.16 6.37
CA ARG A 51 -6.81 -41.32 6.16
C ARG A 51 -7.54 -39.99 5.90
N GLU A 52 -7.05 -39.23 4.93
CA GLU A 52 -7.56 -37.90 4.54
C GLU A 52 -7.43 -36.80 5.60
N ARG A 53 -6.74 -37.03 6.73
CA ARG A 53 -6.54 -36.04 7.79
C ARG A 53 -5.09 -35.60 7.87
N VAL A 54 -4.87 -34.32 8.13
CA VAL A 54 -3.53 -33.76 8.35
C VAL A 54 -3.04 -34.19 9.73
N THR A 55 -2.00 -35.02 9.79
CA THR A 55 -1.42 -35.51 11.05
C THR A 55 -0.19 -34.74 11.50
N ASP A 56 0.47 -34.04 10.57
CA ASP A 56 1.55 -33.10 10.87
C ASP A 56 1.56 -31.99 9.82
N VAL A 57 1.92 -30.78 10.23
CA VAL A 57 2.00 -29.61 9.37
C VAL A 57 3.12 -28.73 9.84
N ARG A 58 4.02 -28.37 8.91
CA ARG A 58 5.15 -27.49 9.18
C ARG A 58 5.26 -26.42 8.13
N PHE A 59 5.73 -25.24 8.55
CA PHE A 59 5.99 -24.14 7.65
C PHE A 59 7.43 -23.62 7.75
N GLN A 60 7.91 -23.10 6.62
CA GLN A 60 9.08 -22.24 6.54
C GLN A 60 8.65 -20.91 5.94
N VAL A 61 9.16 -19.81 6.48
CA VAL A 61 8.79 -18.46 6.05
C VAL A 61 10.00 -17.55 6.04
N PHE A 62 10.10 -16.78 4.96
CA PHE A 62 10.93 -15.59 4.88
C PHE A 62 9.97 -14.41 4.81
N GLY A 63 9.70 -13.74 5.93
CA GLY A 63 8.67 -12.71 6.01
C GLY A 63 8.62 -12.02 7.37
N CYS A 64 7.67 -11.10 7.55
CA CYS A 64 7.50 -10.39 8.82
C CYS A 64 6.71 -11.24 9.82
N GLY A 65 6.70 -10.88 11.11
CA GLY A 65 6.01 -11.68 12.11
C GLY A 65 4.48 -11.79 11.93
N PHE A 66 3.84 -10.90 11.14
CA PHE A 66 2.44 -11.08 10.72
C PHE A 66 2.29 -12.29 9.79
N THR A 67 3.25 -12.46 8.87
CA THR A 67 3.32 -13.65 8.00
C THR A 67 3.60 -14.90 8.83
N ILE A 68 4.48 -14.82 9.83
CA ILE A 68 4.74 -15.94 10.76
C ILE A 68 3.46 -16.31 11.52
N ALA A 69 2.76 -15.33 12.08
CA ALA A 69 1.51 -15.54 12.82
C ALA A 69 0.42 -16.16 11.93
N ALA A 70 0.24 -15.64 10.71
CA ALA A 70 -0.70 -16.20 9.75
C ALA A 70 -0.35 -17.65 9.38
N CYS A 71 0.93 -17.96 9.19
CA CYS A 71 1.36 -19.34 8.92
C CYS A 71 1.11 -20.27 10.11
N ALA A 72 1.36 -19.80 11.33
CA ALA A 72 1.13 -20.57 12.54
C ALA A 72 -0.36 -20.86 12.78
N VAL A 73 -1.23 -19.85 12.58
CA VAL A 73 -2.69 -20.04 12.62
C VAL A 73 -3.16 -21.01 11.55
N ALA A 74 -2.66 -20.86 10.31
CA ALA A 74 -3.01 -21.76 9.22
C ALA A 74 -2.61 -23.21 9.53
N ALA A 75 -1.43 -23.43 10.11
CA ALA A 75 -0.97 -24.73 10.57
C ALA A 75 -1.88 -25.30 11.68
N ASP A 76 -2.18 -24.50 12.71
CA ASP A 76 -3.02 -24.92 13.83
C ASP A 76 -4.44 -25.31 13.39
N LEU A 77 -5.06 -24.50 12.53
CA LEU A 77 -6.38 -24.79 11.95
C LEU A 77 -6.37 -26.01 11.02
N SER A 78 -5.20 -26.45 10.56
CA SER A 78 -5.06 -27.62 9.68
C SER A 78 -4.89 -28.92 10.45
N LEU A 79 -4.20 -28.89 11.59
CA LEU A 79 -3.80 -30.11 12.30
C LEU A 79 -5.03 -30.90 12.80
N GLY A 80 -5.09 -32.19 12.47
CA GLY A 80 -6.18 -33.10 12.82
C GLY A 80 -7.43 -32.99 11.92
N HIS A 81 -7.51 -31.96 11.07
CA HIS A 81 -8.64 -31.72 10.18
C HIS A 81 -8.52 -32.49 8.85
N PRO A 82 -9.65 -32.87 8.23
CA PRO A 82 -9.65 -33.51 6.92
C PRO A 82 -9.23 -32.52 5.82
N LEU A 83 -8.58 -33.02 4.77
CA LEU A 83 -8.11 -32.19 3.65
C LEU A 83 -9.22 -31.35 3.00
N THR A 84 -10.47 -31.82 3.03
CA THR A 84 -11.63 -31.08 2.53
C THR A 84 -11.89 -29.80 3.31
N GLU A 85 -11.72 -29.82 4.63
CA GLU A 85 -11.84 -28.64 5.49
C GLU A 85 -10.62 -27.72 5.38
N VAL A 86 -9.43 -28.30 5.29
CA VAL A 86 -8.18 -27.52 5.13
C VAL A 86 -8.16 -26.80 3.77
N ALA A 87 -8.69 -27.42 2.72
CA ALA A 87 -8.73 -26.84 1.37
C ALA A 87 -9.52 -25.52 1.26
N VAL A 88 -10.42 -25.25 2.20
CA VAL A 88 -11.28 -24.06 2.20
C VAL A 88 -10.86 -23.01 3.24
N ILE A 89 -9.71 -23.20 3.89
CA ILE A 89 -9.12 -22.16 4.74
C ILE A 89 -8.63 -21.03 3.83
N ASP A 90 -9.25 -19.86 3.93
CA ASP A 90 -8.94 -18.66 3.15
C ASP A 90 -8.35 -17.53 4.01
N ALA A 91 -7.91 -16.46 3.36
CA ALA A 91 -7.30 -15.31 4.03
C ALA A 91 -8.20 -14.71 5.11
N ARG A 92 -9.52 -14.60 4.84
CA ARG A 92 -10.51 -14.07 5.77
C ARG A 92 -10.61 -14.92 7.03
N ARG A 93 -10.60 -16.25 6.91
CA ARG A 93 -10.66 -17.16 8.06
C ARG A 93 -9.40 -17.05 8.92
N LEU A 94 -8.22 -16.93 8.30
CA LEU A 94 -6.97 -16.72 9.02
C LEU A 94 -6.94 -15.36 9.73
N ASP A 95 -7.42 -14.32 9.06
CA ASP A 95 -7.53 -12.97 9.60
C ASP A 95 -8.42 -12.91 10.84
N LEU A 96 -9.62 -13.52 10.77
CA LEU A 96 -10.53 -13.65 11.90
C LEU A 96 -9.88 -14.40 13.08
N ALA A 97 -9.11 -15.45 12.82
CA ALA A 97 -8.41 -16.22 13.85
C ALA A 97 -7.20 -15.49 14.47
N LEU A 98 -6.75 -14.41 13.83
CA LEU A 98 -5.73 -13.50 14.33
C LEU A 98 -6.32 -12.29 15.08
N ASP A 99 -7.64 -12.23 15.23
CA ASP A 99 -8.41 -11.05 15.70
C ASP A 99 -8.24 -9.83 14.79
N GLY A 100 -8.06 -10.06 13.49
CA GLY A 100 -7.84 -9.05 12.48
C GLY A 100 -6.37 -8.64 12.36
N LEU A 101 -5.88 -8.62 11.13
CA LEU A 101 -4.64 -7.96 10.76
C LEU A 101 -4.89 -6.48 10.43
N PRO A 102 -3.87 -5.63 10.58
CA PRO A 102 -3.91 -4.29 9.99
C PRO A 102 -4.11 -4.39 8.46
N ASP A 103 -4.90 -3.48 7.89
CA ASP A 103 -5.21 -3.46 6.44
C ASP A 103 -3.95 -3.51 5.57
N GLU A 104 -2.84 -2.89 5.99
CA GLU A 104 -1.58 -2.92 5.22
C GLU A 104 -0.81 -4.25 5.32
N ARG A 105 -1.39 -5.27 5.99
CA ARG A 105 -0.84 -6.61 6.22
C ARG A 105 -1.80 -7.72 5.82
N ASP A 106 -2.93 -7.41 5.22
CA ASP A 106 -3.90 -8.38 4.68
C ASP A 106 -3.24 -9.46 3.79
N TYR A 107 -2.25 -9.08 2.99
CA TYR A 107 -1.50 -9.99 2.12
C TYR A 107 -0.77 -11.11 2.89
N CYS A 108 -0.56 -10.96 4.21
CA CYS A 108 0.08 -11.99 5.03
C CYS A 108 -0.81 -13.23 5.18
N THR A 109 -2.13 -13.04 5.32
CA THR A 109 -3.09 -14.15 5.39
C THR A 109 -3.37 -14.72 4.00
N GLU A 110 -3.35 -13.89 2.95
CA GLU A 110 -3.41 -14.37 1.56
C GLU A 110 -2.24 -15.31 1.23
N LEU A 111 -1.01 -14.86 1.52
CA LEU A 111 0.21 -15.64 1.31
C LEU A 111 0.19 -16.99 2.05
N ALA A 112 -0.22 -16.99 3.32
CA ALA A 112 -0.31 -18.21 4.10
C ALA A 112 -1.40 -19.16 3.57
N ALA A 113 -2.59 -18.63 3.24
CA ALA A 113 -3.69 -19.42 2.71
C ALA A 113 -3.35 -20.03 1.34
N GLU A 114 -2.76 -19.27 0.43
CA GLU A 114 -2.35 -19.78 -0.89
C GLU A 114 -1.32 -20.90 -0.79
N ALA A 115 -0.29 -20.73 0.06
CA ALA A 115 0.73 -21.75 0.26
C ALA A 115 0.15 -23.02 0.90
N LEU A 116 -0.77 -22.88 1.87
CA LEU A 116 -1.45 -24.02 2.49
C LEU A 116 -2.35 -24.76 1.49
N GLN A 117 -3.16 -24.02 0.71
CA GLN A 117 -4.02 -24.61 -0.31
C GLN A 117 -3.21 -25.28 -1.42
N ALA A 118 -2.05 -24.73 -1.78
CA ALA A 118 -1.10 -25.37 -2.69
C ALA A 118 -0.58 -26.70 -2.11
N ALA A 119 -0.29 -26.75 -0.80
CA ALA A 119 0.13 -27.98 -0.14
C ALA A 119 -0.98 -29.05 -0.13
N VAL A 120 -2.25 -28.65 0.06
CA VAL A 120 -3.40 -29.55 -0.06
C VAL A 120 -3.59 -30.05 -1.50
N LYS A 121 -3.39 -29.20 -2.50
CA LYS A 121 -3.42 -29.62 -3.92
C LYS A 121 -2.31 -30.63 -4.22
N SER A 122 -1.09 -30.36 -3.75
CA SER A 122 0.05 -31.28 -3.86
C SER A 122 -0.28 -32.66 -3.26
N ALA A 123 -0.86 -32.67 -2.05
CA ALA A 123 -1.30 -33.88 -1.37
C ALA A 123 -2.31 -34.72 -2.15
N ARG A 124 -3.24 -34.08 -2.86
CA ARG A 124 -4.25 -34.76 -3.68
C ARG A 124 -3.71 -35.22 -5.03
N ASN A 125 -2.67 -34.56 -5.54
CA ASN A 125 -2.19 -34.71 -6.92
C ASN A 125 -0.78 -35.31 -7.00
N GLY A 126 -0.51 -36.37 -6.22
CA GLY A 126 0.72 -37.17 -6.40
C GLY A 126 1.96 -36.66 -5.67
N ARG A 127 1.81 -35.72 -4.72
CA ARG A 127 2.87 -35.23 -3.81
C ARG A 127 3.93 -34.33 -4.45
N ASP A 128 3.80 -34.01 -5.74
CA ASP A 128 4.68 -33.05 -6.39
C ASP A 128 4.49 -31.66 -5.77
N PRO A 129 5.59 -30.92 -5.47
CA PRO A 129 5.48 -29.57 -4.93
C PRO A 129 4.68 -28.65 -5.85
N VAL A 130 3.64 -28.01 -5.32
CA VAL A 130 2.83 -27.04 -6.06
C VAL A 130 3.33 -25.64 -5.73
N LYS A 131 3.83 -24.95 -6.76
CA LYS A 131 4.16 -23.53 -6.69
C LYS A 131 2.92 -22.71 -7.03
N ALA A 132 2.38 -21.99 -6.06
CA ALA A 132 1.36 -20.98 -6.30
C ALA A 132 2.06 -19.63 -6.54
N GLY A 133 1.60 -18.90 -7.55
CA GLY A 133 2.02 -17.53 -7.76
C GLY A 133 1.21 -16.64 -6.83
N LEU A 134 1.90 -15.84 -6.02
CA LEU A 134 1.24 -14.80 -5.24
C LEU A 134 0.75 -13.75 -6.23
N ALA A 135 -0.55 -13.78 -6.53
CA ALA A 135 -1.22 -12.56 -6.92
C ALA A 135 -1.34 -11.72 -5.63
N LEU A 136 -0.20 -11.27 -5.06
CA LEU A 136 -0.21 -10.17 -4.11
C LEU A 136 -1.18 -9.18 -4.73
N SER A 137 -2.18 -8.73 -3.99
CA SER A 137 -2.80 -7.45 -4.30
C SER A 137 -1.63 -6.54 -4.65
N LYS A 138 -1.57 -6.12 -5.93
CA LYS A 138 -0.37 -5.65 -6.63
C LYS A 138 0.53 -4.92 -5.63
N GLU A 139 1.85 -5.14 -5.63
CA GLU A 139 2.77 -4.09 -5.13
C GLU A 139 2.20 -2.77 -5.63
N HIS A 140 1.59 -1.96 -4.73
CA HIS A 140 0.43 -1.13 -5.06
C HIS A 140 0.62 -0.49 -6.42
N GLY A 141 0.07 -1.14 -7.45
CA GLY A 141 0.32 -0.74 -8.83
C GLY A 141 -0.21 0.67 -8.99
N PRO A 142 0.25 1.40 -10.00
CA PRO A 142 -0.20 2.77 -10.13
C PRO A 142 -1.73 2.80 -10.24
N LEU A 143 -2.36 3.60 -9.36
CA LEU A 143 -3.83 3.70 -9.28
C LEU A 143 -4.42 4.14 -10.62
N VAL A 144 -3.65 4.95 -11.34
CA VAL A 144 -3.91 5.39 -12.71
C VAL A 144 -2.91 4.68 -13.63
N SER A 145 -3.36 4.26 -14.80
CA SER A 145 -2.47 3.69 -15.82
C SER A 145 -2.51 4.52 -17.09
N ALA A 146 -1.53 4.37 -17.97
CA ALA A 146 -1.55 4.98 -19.30
C ALA A 146 -2.74 4.50 -20.18
N ALA A 147 -3.45 3.44 -19.76
CA ALA A 147 -4.66 2.95 -20.40
C ALA A 147 -5.95 3.59 -19.87
N ASP A 148 -5.88 4.32 -18.75
CA ASP A 148 -7.05 4.94 -18.12
C ASP A 148 -7.73 5.94 -19.07
N PRO A 149 -9.05 5.82 -19.32
CA PRO A 149 -9.76 6.69 -20.26
C PRO A 149 -9.69 8.17 -19.91
N LEU A 150 -9.80 8.53 -18.63
CA LEU A 150 -9.76 9.91 -18.17
C LEU A 150 -8.33 10.46 -18.29
N TYR A 151 -7.34 9.70 -17.82
CA TYR A 151 -5.93 10.08 -17.99
C TYR A 151 -5.60 10.32 -19.47
N ARG A 152 -6.00 9.40 -20.36
CA ARG A 152 -5.81 9.51 -21.81
C ARG A 152 -6.50 10.74 -22.39
N ALA A 153 -7.72 11.04 -21.97
CA ALA A 153 -8.44 12.22 -22.43
C ALA A 153 -7.70 13.51 -22.02
N LEU A 154 -7.22 13.58 -20.78
CA LEU A 154 -6.47 14.73 -20.26
C LEU A 154 -5.15 14.92 -21.01
N VAL A 155 -4.29 13.90 -21.05
CA VAL A 155 -2.96 14.02 -21.68
C VAL A 155 -3.02 14.09 -23.20
N GLY A 156 -4.07 13.53 -23.81
CA GLY A 156 -4.28 13.53 -25.26
C GLY A 156 -4.81 14.84 -25.83
N SER A 157 -5.28 15.78 -24.99
CA SER A 157 -5.59 17.14 -25.46
C SER A 157 -4.31 17.88 -25.89
N PRO A 158 -4.41 18.99 -26.66
CA PRO A 158 -3.27 19.84 -26.97
C PRO A 158 -2.56 20.38 -25.69
N PRO A 159 -1.22 20.33 -25.60
CA PRO A 159 -0.48 20.91 -24.50
C PRO A 159 -0.42 22.45 -24.60
N PRO A 160 -0.72 23.20 -23.52
CA PRO A 160 -0.44 24.63 -23.44
C PRO A 160 1.07 24.91 -23.61
N GLU A 161 1.43 26.02 -24.26
CA GLU A 161 2.83 26.38 -24.56
C GLU A 161 3.70 26.52 -23.31
N ASP A 162 3.13 27.03 -22.21
CA ASP A 162 3.86 27.33 -20.98
C ASP A 162 3.76 26.22 -19.91
N VAL A 163 3.49 24.97 -20.31
CA VAL A 163 3.33 23.84 -19.38
C VAL A 163 4.34 22.73 -19.70
N THR A 164 5.08 22.31 -18.69
CA THR A 164 6.00 21.18 -18.84
C THR A 164 5.24 19.86 -18.99
N PRO A 165 5.73 18.90 -19.80
CA PRO A 165 5.14 17.56 -19.89
C PRO A 165 5.03 16.87 -18.53
N GLU A 166 6.00 17.09 -17.64
CA GLU A 166 6.04 16.51 -16.30
C GLU A 166 4.92 17.05 -15.39
N ASP A 167 4.65 18.36 -15.42
CA ASP A 167 3.58 18.94 -14.61
C ASP A 167 2.21 18.61 -15.19
N ARG A 168 2.09 18.58 -16.52
CA ARG A 168 0.88 18.09 -17.19
C ARG A 168 0.58 16.64 -16.81
N HIS A 169 1.60 15.77 -16.81
CA HIS A 169 1.45 14.38 -16.35
C HIS A 169 1.04 14.31 -14.88
N LEU A 170 1.72 15.07 -14.00
CA LEU A 170 1.40 15.12 -12.58
C LEU A 170 -0.07 15.46 -12.33
N PHE A 171 -0.56 16.57 -12.89
CA PHE A 171 -1.94 16.99 -12.66
C PHE A 171 -2.96 16.07 -13.33
N ALA A 172 -2.62 15.42 -14.46
CA ALA A 172 -3.49 14.40 -15.07
C ALA A 172 -3.67 13.20 -14.13
N CYS A 173 -2.60 12.72 -13.52
CA CYS A 173 -2.64 11.63 -12.54
C CYS A 173 -3.47 12.00 -11.30
N LEU A 174 -3.25 13.20 -10.75
CA LEU A 174 -3.96 13.69 -9.56
C LEU A 174 -5.47 13.82 -9.81
N LEU A 175 -5.87 14.42 -10.93
CA LEU A 175 -7.27 14.54 -11.35
C LEU A 175 -7.92 13.17 -11.57
N THR A 176 -7.20 12.25 -12.22
CA THR A 176 -7.72 10.91 -12.52
C THR A 176 -7.89 10.08 -11.25
N ALA A 177 -6.95 10.17 -10.30
CA ALA A 177 -7.06 9.53 -9.00
C ALA A 177 -8.27 10.09 -8.21
N ALA A 178 -8.45 11.40 -8.21
CA ALA A 178 -9.53 12.09 -7.51
C ALA A 178 -10.91 11.79 -8.07
N ALA A 179 -11.05 11.77 -9.40
CA ALA A 179 -12.33 11.52 -10.05
C ALA A 179 -12.88 10.09 -9.82
N ARG A 180 -12.06 9.19 -9.29
CA ARG A 180 -12.45 7.81 -8.94
C ARG A 180 -12.99 7.68 -7.52
N GLU A 181 -12.92 8.75 -6.71
CA GLU A 181 -13.42 8.72 -5.35
C GLU A 181 -14.92 9.02 -5.28
N PRO A 182 -15.61 8.54 -4.23
CA PRO A 182 -17.02 8.85 -3.99
C PRO A 182 -17.22 10.28 -3.44
N ALA A 183 -16.46 11.25 -3.95
CA ALA A 183 -16.48 12.65 -3.53
C ALA A 183 -16.23 13.57 -4.75
N PRO A 184 -16.72 14.83 -4.73
CA PRO A 184 -16.36 15.80 -5.76
C PRO A 184 -14.83 15.93 -5.90
N THR A 185 -14.34 15.97 -7.14
CA THR A 185 -12.91 15.98 -7.46
C THR A 185 -12.12 17.08 -6.73
N ALA A 186 -12.70 18.27 -6.56
CA ALA A 186 -12.07 19.34 -5.81
C ALA A 186 -11.88 18.96 -4.34
N ALA A 187 -12.93 18.43 -3.70
CA ALA A 187 -12.91 17.99 -2.31
C ALA A 187 -11.94 16.82 -2.09
N ALA A 188 -11.92 15.84 -3.00
CA ALA A 188 -10.97 14.71 -2.98
C ALA A 188 -9.50 15.15 -3.09
N LEU A 189 -9.25 16.30 -3.74
CA LEU A 189 -7.92 16.93 -3.85
C LEU A 189 -7.62 17.90 -2.70
N GLY A 190 -8.55 18.12 -1.77
CA GLY A 190 -8.40 19.13 -0.71
C GLY A 190 -8.34 20.56 -1.25
N LEU A 191 -8.92 20.81 -2.42
CA LEU A 191 -8.89 22.09 -3.11
C LEU A 191 -10.24 22.81 -3.08
N PRO A 192 -10.24 24.16 -3.06
CA PRO A 192 -11.41 24.94 -3.47
C PRO A 192 -11.79 24.66 -4.93
N GLU A 193 -13.09 24.79 -5.24
CA GLU A 193 -13.61 24.66 -6.61
C GLU A 193 -12.96 25.62 -7.61
N THR A 194 -12.62 26.83 -7.15
CA THR A 194 -11.92 27.83 -7.96
C THR A 194 -10.52 27.38 -8.35
N ASP A 195 -9.82 26.65 -7.48
CA ASP A 195 -8.49 26.13 -7.74
C ASP A 195 -8.53 24.92 -8.69
N LEU A 196 -9.53 24.03 -8.53
CA LEU A 196 -9.76 22.96 -9.51
C LEU A 196 -9.99 23.54 -10.92
N GLN A 197 -10.83 24.57 -11.02
CA GLN A 197 -11.08 25.25 -12.29
C GLN A 197 -9.80 25.88 -12.86
N ALA A 198 -8.99 26.54 -12.03
CA ALA A 198 -7.73 27.13 -12.46
C ALA A 198 -6.71 26.08 -12.93
N ILE A 199 -6.65 24.92 -12.26
CA ILE A 199 -5.83 23.77 -12.70
C ILE A 199 -6.30 23.29 -14.09
N LEU A 200 -7.60 23.07 -14.29
CA LEU A 200 -8.12 22.65 -15.59
C LEU A 200 -7.79 23.66 -16.69
N GLN A 201 -7.99 24.96 -16.45
CA GLN A 201 -7.65 26.01 -17.41
C GLN A 201 -6.15 26.09 -17.69
N THR A 202 -5.31 25.87 -16.68
CA THR A 202 -3.85 25.96 -16.81
C THR A 202 -3.27 24.77 -17.56
N PHE A 203 -3.74 23.56 -17.28
CA PHE A 203 -3.11 22.33 -17.77
C PHE A 203 -3.91 21.63 -18.86
N PHE A 204 -5.22 21.81 -18.93
CA PHE A 204 -6.14 21.07 -19.80
C PHE A 204 -7.28 21.98 -20.34
N PRO A 205 -6.97 23.09 -21.03
CA PRO A 205 -7.97 24.11 -21.39
C PRO A 205 -9.08 23.59 -22.31
N ASP A 206 -8.82 22.56 -23.10
CA ASP A 206 -9.79 21.94 -24.01
C ASP A 206 -10.64 20.84 -23.33
N CYS A 207 -10.38 20.53 -22.06
CA CYS A 207 -11.16 19.55 -21.32
C CYS A 207 -12.34 20.22 -20.61
N GLU A 208 -13.56 19.78 -20.93
CA GLU A 208 -14.75 20.23 -20.23
C GLU A 208 -14.73 19.79 -18.76
N ARG A 209 -15.23 20.64 -17.86
CA ARG A 209 -15.33 20.37 -16.43
C ARG A 209 -16.03 19.04 -16.11
N GLY A 210 -17.09 18.71 -16.84
CA GLY A 210 -17.82 17.45 -16.66
C GLY A 210 -16.99 16.19 -16.95
N THR A 211 -15.80 16.31 -17.56
CA THR A 211 -14.89 15.19 -17.83
C THR A 211 -14.29 14.62 -16.54
N VAL A 212 -14.03 15.47 -15.55
CA VAL A 212 -13.44 15.08 -14.25
C VAL A 212 -14.49 14.95 -13.14
N GLU A 213 -15.78 15.06 -13.47
CA GLU A 213 -16.90 14.99 -12.52
C GLU A 213 -17.83 13.78 -12.80
N LYS A 214 -17.41 12.79 -13.60
CA LYS A 214 -18.24 11.61 -13.90
C LYS A 214 -18.14 10.55 -12.80
N PHE A 215 -19.16 10.54 -11.94
CA PHE A 215 -19.35 9.60 -10.84
C PHE A 215 -19.86 8.23 -11.34
N GLU A 216 -19.08 7.16 -11.17
CA GLU A 216 -19.65 5.81 -10.99
C GLU A 216 -19.64 5.51 -9.49
N SER A 217 -20.78 5.77 -8.84
CA SER A 217 -20.96 5.54 -7.41
C SER A 217 -21.03 4.04 -7.10
N VAL A 218 -20.06 3.52 -6.36
CA VAL A 218 -20.24 2.30 -5.57
C VAL A 218 -19.84 2.63 -4.13
N GLU A 219 -20.86 2.71 -3.27
CA GLU A 219 -20.86 2.76 -1.81
C GLU A 219 -19.91 3.74 -1.10
N ILE A 220 -20.53 4.69 -0.39
CA ILE A 220 -19.91 5.84 0.27
C ILE A 220 -19.10 5.39 1.49
N SER A 221 -17.78 5.40 1.36
CA SER A 221 -16.87 5.68 2.48
C SER A 221 -16.38 7.12 2.31
N ALA A 222 -16.50 7.95 3.35
CA ALA A 222 -15.98 9.32 3.32
C ALA A 222 -14.46 9.30 3.04
N SER A 223 -13.97 10.24 2.21
CA SER A 223 -12.53 10.41 2.01
C SER A 223 -11.84 10.72 3.35
N PRO A 224 -10.64 10.17 3.62
CA PRO A 224 -9.95 10.40 4.88
C PRO A 224 -9.66 11.89 5.11
N GLU A 225 -9.88 12.38 6.32
CA GLU A 225 -9.60 13.79 6.66
C GLU A 225 -8.08 14.07 6.66
N PRO A 226 -7.63 15.19 6.06
CA PRO A 226 -6.24 15.63 6.14
C PRO A 226 -5.78 15.86 7.59
N ASN A 227 -4.51 15.60 7.87
CA ASN A 227 -3.91 15.91 9.16
C ASN A 227 -3.42 17.37 9.19
N ASP A 228 -3.96 18.18 10.12
CA ASP A 228 -3.64 19.61 10.23
C ASP A 228 -2.14 19.89 10.52
N GLU A 229 -1.49 19.04 11.32
CA GLU A 229 -0.06 19.20 11.66
C GLU A 229 0.83 18.93 10.42
N VAL A 230 0.50 17.90 9.64
CA VAL A 230 1.16 17.63 8.35
C VAL A 230 0.93 18.77 7.37
N THR A 231 -0.31 19.26 7.31
CA THR A 231 -0.68 20.39 6.46
C THR A 231 0.16 21.62 6.82
N GLY A 232 0.27 21.99 8.09
CA GLY A 232 1.11 23.09 8.55
C GLY A 232 2.60 22.92 8.21
N ILE A 233 3.12 21.69 8.20
CA ILE A 233 4.50 21.41 7.76
C ILE A 233 4.65 21.63 6.26
N LEU A 234 3.74 21.11 5.44
CA LEU A 234 3.79 21.29 4.00
C LEU A 234 3.74 22.78 3.63
N PHE A 235 2.86 23.56 4.25
CA PHE A 235 2.79 25.01 4.06
C PHE A 235 4.09 25.72 4.45
N SER A 236 4.82 25.24 5.45
CA SER A 236 6.11 25.83 5.84
C SER A 236 7.24 25.61 4.81
N TYR A 237 7.04 24.73 3.84
CA TYR A 237 7.98 24.51 2.73
C TYR A 237 7.60 25.27 1.45
N LEU A 238 6.54 26.09 1.46
CA LEU A 238 6.20 26.90 0.30
C LEU A 238 7.33 27.90 -0.01
N PRO A 239 7.74 28.04 -1.29
CA PRO A 239 8.78 28.99 -1.66
C PRO A 239 8.40 30.43 -1.29
N GLU A 240 9.18 31.09 -0.43
CA GLU A 240 8.92 32.48 0.00
C GLU A 240 9.01 33.49 -1.15
N ARG A 241 9.87 33.23 -2.14
CA ARG A 241 10.13 34.06 -3.31
C ARG A 241 10.01 33.22 -4.57
N GLY A 242 9.48 33.81 -5.63
CA GLY A 242 9.32 33.14 -6.93
C GLY A 242 8.28 33.83 -7.79
N GLU A 243 8.20 33.41 -9.05
CA GLU A 243 7.12 33.83 -9.95
C GLU A 243 5.76 33.43 -9.37
N SER A 244 4.75 34.30 -9.56
CA SER A 244 3.39 34.09 -9.05
C SER A 244 2.84 32.70 -9.39
N ARG A 245 3.09 32.25 -10.63
CA ARG A 245 2.65 30.94 -11.14
C ARG A 245 3.34 29.77 -10.44
N ALA A 246 4.67 29.82 -10.27
CA ALA A 246 5.40 28.76 -9.58
C ALA A 246 4.93 28.61 -8.12
N ARG A 247 4.66 29.73 -7.45
CA ARG A 247 4.10 29.73 -6.09
C ARG A 247 2.67 29.18 -6.05
N GLN A 248 1.85 29.49 -7.04
CA GLN A 248 0.50 28.95 -7.16
C GLN A 248 0.51 27.43 -7.36
N MET A 249 1.37 26.92 -8.25
CA MET A 249 1.56 25.49 -8.47
C MET A 249 2.01 24.77 -7.20
N ALA A 250 2.97 25.35 -6.45
CA ALA A 250 3.40 24.82 -5.17
C ALA A 250 2.27 24.79 -4.13
N THR A 251 1.43 25.84 -4.10
CA THR A 251 0.26 25.92 -3.20
C THR A 251 -0.75 24.83 -3.50
N TRP A 252 -1.15 24.65 -4.77
CA TRP A 252 -2.04 23.56 -5.16
C TRP A 252 -1.45 22.20 -4.80
N PHE A 253 -0.15 22.01 -5.04
CA PHE A 253 0.52 20.76 -4.74
C PHE A 253 0.56 20.47 -3.23
N VAL A 254 0.73 21.49 -2.38
CA VAL A 254 0.65 21.34 -0.92
C VAL A 254 -0.73 20.87 -0.48
N TYR A 255 -1.82 21.52 -0.93
CA TYR A 255 -3.18 21.08 -0.60
C TYR A 255 -3.44 19.64 -1.01
N ILE A 256 -3.03 19.30 -2.23
CA ILE A 256 -3.20 17.94 -2.76
C ILE A 256 -2.38 16.94 -1.94
N ILE A 257 -1.12 17.22 -1.62
CA ILE A 257 -0.33 16.31 -0.76
C ILE A 257 -1.01 16.15 0.61
N SER A 258 -1.51 17.22 1.22
CA SER A 258 -2.21 17.16 2.51
C SER A 258 -3.41 16.21 2.46
N ALA A 259 -4.23 16.28 1.41
CA ALA A 259 -5.33 15.35 1.18
C ALA A 259 -4.83 13.91 0.92
N ARG A 260 -3.86 13.75 0.01
CA ARG A 260 -3.35 12.45 -0.42
C ARG A 260 -2.59 11.68 0.65
N VAL A 261 -1.96 12.37 1.60
CA VAL A 261 -1.23 11.74 2.71
C VAL A 261 -2.16 10.98 3.66
N ALA A 262 -3.44 11.37 3.75
CA ALA A 262 -4.41 10.73 4.63
C ALA A 262 -4.81 9.31 4.15
N HIS A 263 -4.71 9.02 2.84
CA HIS A 263 -4.99 7.69 2.30
C HIS A 263 -3.97 6.65 2.76
N THR A 264 -4.40 5.39 2.88
CA THR A 264 -3.54 4.25 3.22
C THR A 264 -2.52 3.96 2.11
N GLY A 265 -1.48 3.18 2.43
CA GLY A 265 -0.46 2.79 1.46
C GLY A 265 0.54 3.90 1.09
N HIS A 266 1.08 3.81 -0.14
CA HIS A 266 2.13 4.70 -0.62
C HIS A 266 1.57 6.01 -1.20
N LEU A 267 2.14 7.15 -0.77
CA LEU A 267 1.69 8.47 -1.24
C LEU A 267 1.71 8.62 -2.77
N TRP A 268 2.71 8.08 -3.46
CA TRP A 268 2.77 8.17 -4.94
C TRP A 268 1.62 7.42 -5.61
N VAL A 269 1.12 6.34 -5.01
CA VAL A 269 -0.05 5.59 -5.48
C VAL A 269 -1.32 6.37 -5.22
N ALA A 270 -1.48 6.94 -4.02
CA ALA A 270 -2.61 7.80 -3.68
C ALA A 270 -2.70 9.05 -4.57
N MET A 271 -1.56 9.47 -5.14
CA MET A 271 -1.48 10.56 -6.12
C MET A 271 -1.69 10.10 -7.58
N GLY A 272 -1.95 8.81 -7.82
CA GLY A 272 -2.15 8.28 -9.17
C GLY A 272 -0.89 8.19 -10.02
N LEU A 273 0.31 8.37 -9.44
CA LEU A 273 1.55 8.36 -10.22
C LEU A 273 1.90 6.96 -10.69
N HIS A 274 2.59 6.86 -11.83
CA HIS A 274 2.97 5.59 -12.44
C HIS A 274 4.14 4.93 -11.71
N GLU A 275 5.03 5.73 -11.13
CA GLU A 275 6.22 5.24 -10.44
C GLU A 275 6.63 6.17 -9.31
N ARG A 276 7.31 5.60 -8.30
CA ARG A 276 7.80 6.34 -7.13
C ARG A 276 8.69 7.55 -7.48
N PRO A 277 9.66 7.48 -8.42
CA PRO A 277 10.54 8.60 -8.73
C PRO A 277 9.82 9.87 -9.19
N GLN A 278 8.64 9.74 -9.82
CA GLN A 278 7.83 10.88 -10.28
C GLN A 278 7.40 11.79 -9.12
N LEU A 279 7.05 11.20 -7.97
CA LEU A 279 6.69 11.97 -6.78
C LEU A 279 7.89 12.77 -6.25
N SER A 280 9.06 12.13 -6.15
CA SER A 280 10.28 12.81 -5.71
C SER A 280 10.70 13.92 -6.68
N ALA A 281 10.51 13.72 -7.99
CA ALA A 281 10.77 14.74 -9.00
C ALA A 281 9.79 15.94 -8.87
N ALA A 282 8.50 15.67 -8.68
CA ALA A 282 7.49 16.70 -8.45
C ALA A 282 7.77 17.51 -7.17
N ILE A 283 8.11 16.84 -6.06
CA ILE A 283 8.48 17.52 -4.81
C ILE A 283 9.75 18.35 -4.99
N ARG A 284 10.77 17.85 -5.69
CA ARG A 284 11.98 18.65 -5.98
C ARG A 284 11.68 19.91 -6.81
N ARG A 285 10.71 19.84 -7.73
CA ARG A 285 10.33 20.98 -8.58
C ARG A 285 9.51 22.02 -7.82
N HIS A 286 8.49 21.58 -7.09
CA HIS A 286 7.48 22.47 -6.49
C HIS A 286 7.76 22.82 -5.03
N LEU A 287 8.49 21.97 -4.31
CA LEU A 287 8.85 22.12 -2.90
C LEU A 287 10.34 21.79 -2.67
N PRO A 288 11.27 22.53 -3.33
CA PRO A 288 12.70 22.19 -3.31
C PRO A 288 13.30 22.13 -1.90
N ALA A 289 12.93 23.06 -1.01
CA ALA A 289 13.39 23.05 0.38
C ALA A 289 12.94 21.79 1.16
N MET A 290 11.75 21.27 0.86
CA MET A 290 11.27 20.00 1.41
C MET A 290 12.10 18.83 0.85
N ALA A 291 12.46 18.90 -0.43
CA ALA A 291 13.27 17.89 -1.06
C ALA A 291 14.68 17.81 -0.45
N ASP A 292 15.30 18.96 -0.22
CA ASP A 292 16.62 19.07 0.40
C ASP A 292 16.60 18.60 1.86
N ALA A 293 15.52 18.92 2.60
CA ALA A 293 15.34 18.45 3.96
C ALA A 293 15.28 16.91 4.05
N ASN A 294 14.77 16.23 3.02
CA ASN A 294 14.72 14.76 2.93
C ASN A 294 16.00 14.15 2.29
N HIS A 295 17.18 14.63 2.68
CA HIS A 295 18.49 14.19 2.16
C HIS A 295 18.76 12.69 2.30
N MET A 296 18.15 12.01 3.30
CA MET A 296 18.25 10.56 3.48
C MET A 296 17.31 9.75 2.58
N ASN A 297 16.60 10.40 1.65
CA ASN A 297 15.68 9.78 0.70
C ASN A 297 14.62 8.88 1.37
N MET A 298 14.09 9.34 2.51
CA MET A 298 13.02 8.66 3.22
C MET A 298 11.75 8.64 2.35
N ARG A 299 10.89 7.65 2.56
CA ARG A 299 9.55 7.66 1.94
C ARG A 299 8.81 8.94 2.37
N TRP A 300 8.20 9.67 1.44
CA TRP A 300 7.65 11.02 1.70
C TRP A 300 6.63 11.08 2.84
N LYS A 301 5.71 10.11 2.92
CA LYS A 301 4.76 10.02 4.03
C LYS A 301 5.47 9.87 5.39
N LYS A 302 6.51 9.02 5.44
CA LYS A 302 7.35 8.82 6.63
C LYS A 302 8.15 10.09 6.98
N PHE A 303 8.70 10.78 5.98
CA PHE A 303 9.38 12.06 6.18
C PHE A 303 8.45 13.11 6.81
N LEU A 304 7.25 13.31 6.25
CA LEU A 304 6.28 14.31 6.74
C LEU A 304 5.88 14.07 8.18
N TYR A 305 5.54 12.82 8.53
CA TYR A 305 5.18 12.52 9.90
C TYR A 305 6.39 12.57 10.85
N LYS A 306 7.60 12.23 10.42
CA LYS A 306 8.80 12.49 11.24
C LYS A 306 8.92 13.98 11.58
N GLN A 307 8.71 14.87 10.61
CA GLN A 307 8.74 16.32 10.85
C GLN A 307 7.67 16.77 11.87
N VAL A 308 6.48 16.16 11.86
CA VAL A 308 5.45 16.40 12.90
C VAL A 308 6.00 16.03 14.28
N CYS A 309 6.58 14.83 14.39
CA CYS A 309 7.00 14.27 15.66
C CYS A 309 8.23 15.02 16.22
N ASP A 310 9.14 15.48 15.35
CA ASP A 310 10.25 16.35 15.70
C ASP A 310 9.76 17.73 16.23
N ARG A 311 8.75 18.34 15.59
CA ARG A 311 8.19 19.64 16.03
C ARG A 311 7.46 19.56 17.37
N ASN A 312 6.84 18.42 17.67
CA ASN A 312 6.14 18.18 18.94
C ASN A 312 7.08 17.70 20.06
N GLY A 313 8.39 17.95 19.95
CA GLY A 313 9.37 17.61 20.99
C GLY A 313 9.58 16.11 21.18
N GLY A 314 9.38 15.31 20.12
CA GLY A 314 9.62 13.86 20.11
C GLY A 314 8.67 13.03 20.98
N THR A 315 7.72 13.66 21.67
CA THR A 315 7.01 13.02 22.80
C THR A 315 5.67 12.39 22.44
N MET A 316 5.10 12.66 21.26
CA MET A 316 3.94 11.91 20.77
C MET A 316 3.79 12.10 19.26
N CYS A 317 3.94 10.99 18.52
CA CYS A 317 3.72 10.98 17.09
C CYS A 317 2.22 10.79 16.81
N LYS A 318 1.47 11.89 16.69
CA LYS A 318 0.04 11.92 16.28
C LYS A 318 -0.16 11.68 14.78
N ALA A 319 0.76 10.95 14.16
CA ALA A 319 0.54 10.43 12.83
C ALA A 319 -0.50 9.31 12.95
N PRO A 320 -1.71 9.43 12.34
CA PRO A 320 -2.73 8.41 12.49
C PRO A 320 -2.22 7.01 12.10
N ASN A 321 -1.18 6.92 11.27
CA ASN A 321 -0.64 5.65 10.77
C ASN A 321 0.89 5.47 10.94
N CYS A 322 1.64 6.28 11.72
CA CYS A 322 3.08 5.96 11.88
C CYS A 322 3.34 4.73 12.73
N GLY A 323 2.54 4.51 13.77
CA GLY A 323 2.67 3.32 14.62
C GLY A 323 2.44 1.98 13.90
N VAL A 324 1.84 2.02 12.70
CA VAL A 324 1.54 0.87 11.82
C VAL A 324 2.34 0.87 10.51
N CYS A 325 3.14 1.92 10.26
CA CYS A 325 4.03 1.97 9.10
C CYS A 325 5.10 0.85 9.19
N SER A 326 5.26 0.05 8.13
CA SER A 326 6.25 -1.04 8.04
C SER A 326 7.67 -0.61 8.40
N ASP A 327 7.96 0.67 8.24
CA ASP A 327 9.29 1.23 8.36
C ASP A 327 9.50 1.95 9.70
N TYR A 328 8.54 1.87 10.64
CA TYR A 328 8.58 2.57 11.93
C TYR A 328 9.83 2.24 12.73
N ALA A 329 10.15 0.96 12.89
CA ALA A 329 11.34 0.48 13.62
C ALA A 329 12.66 0.93 12.98
N ILE A 330 12.66 1.26 11.69
CA ILE A 330 13.82 1.79 10.97
C ILE A 330 13.97 3.31 11.19
N CYS A 331 12.90 4.03 11.56
CA CYS A 331 13.01 5.48 11.84
C CYS A 331 13.35 5.84 13.28
N PHE A 332 13.23 4.91 14.23
CA PHE A 332 13.30 5.21 15.66
C PHE A 332 14.02 4.12 16.47
N ALA A 333 14.99 3.43 15.87
CA ALA A 333 15.90 2.60 16.66
C ALA A 333 16.84 3.53 17.44
N ASP A 334 17.02 3.27 18.73
CA ASP A 334 18.13 3.84 19.49
C ASP A 334 19.45 3.29 18.90
N ASP A 335 20.46 4.15 18.75
CA ASP A 335 21.77 3.81 18.17
C ASP A 335 22.38 2.50 18.74
#